data_AF-A0A7R8RRC5-F1
#
_entry.id   AF-A0A7R8RRC5-F1
#
_cell.length_a   1.000
_cell.length_b   1.000
_cell.length_c   1.000
_cell.angle_alpha   90.00
_cell.angle_beta   90.00
_cell.angle_gamma   90.00
#
_symmetry.space_group_name_H-M   'P 1'
#
loop_
_entity.id
_entity.type
_entity.pdbx_description
1 polymer ?
#
loop_
_entity_poly.entity_id
_entity_poly.type
_entity_poly.pdbx_seq_one_letter_code
_entity_poly.pdbx_strand_id
1 'polypeptide(L)'
;MRARQRDDDLLRMQRLARNGGTAGLLRWLAGRADGWAGIARSDGTLLSASGAAPSGPLTAPADVPDVPRLIAEGVRALTERGALAYSHDTGAHTVLLFPLPGPHDPHAEGRGAAPLLAVVTPRPVAAGLATLLADVLMPLSLCREAEAVERKRRRVDLAESRGREAVLHLLMTGQLSIAQQVAGALRPRLPDPVRVCVVECPGDSRDEVARVCAEADGGRSWIVRCPVYARHLILVSPDGGTATDEAVAALVDRCVVGVSERVPLADTATGYRQAFHALAVAREVPGRHVRFGAAPEPALVVGTAGRRWAEALLTPLLTYVPRRAQDPGSQELAATAASWLAFSSHATDHLKVHRNTLAARLRLIGELLGLDLHRLADQAALDLALRIRATPAPVCTPDPGPANDHTSGQRDGGAAPGHANGAAHGLDEVLRRPAVQEWALRQLAPVAGAAEETLRTWLRCEGRLGPTAAELGISVPGARKRLTRLETVLQRSLLRPPSARYDLWLALRARESAAAEATS
;
A
#
# COMPACT_ATOMS: atom_id res chain seq x y z
N MET A 1 -7.03 5.55 58.09
CA MET A 1 -6.30 4.60 57.22
C MET A 1 -5.09 4.09 57.98
N ARG A 2 -4.90 2.77 58.13
CA ARG A 2 -3.69 2.23 58.81
C ARG A 2 -2.49 2.43 57.87
N ALA A 3 -1.34 2.90 58.35
CA ALA A 3 -0.17 3.25 57.51
C ALA A 3 0.20 2.17 56.47
N ARG A 4 0.19 0.89 56.87
CA ARG A 4 0.45 -0.26 55.98
C ARG A 4 -0.48 -0.34 54.76
N GLN A 5 -1.75 0.04 54.91
CA GLN A 5 -2.72 0.01 53.80
C GLN A 5 -2.41 1.11 52.76
N ARG A 6 -1.85 2.24 53.18
CA ARG A 6 -1.43 3.31 52.26
C ARG A 6 -0.22 2.89 51.43
N ASP A 7 0.75 2.24 52.06
CA ASP A 7 1.95 1.78 51.38
C ASP A 7 1.62 0.74 50.29
N ASP A 8 0.72 -0.20 50.59
CA ASP A 8 0.21 -1.18 49.61
C ASP A 8 -0.51 -0.51 48.43
N ASP A 9 -1.26 0.56 48.70
CA ASP A 9 -1.99 1.33 47.71
C ASP A 9 -1.07 2.08 46.77
N LEU A 10 -0.03 2.73 47.32
CA LEU A 10 1.00 3.42 46.53
C LEU A 10 1.77 2.44 45.64
N LEU A 11 2.17 1.28 46.17
CA LEU A 11 2.84 0.24 45.38
C LEU A 11 1.95 -0.34 44.28
N ARG A 12 0.64 -0.49 44.54
CA ARG A 12 -0.31 -0.96 43.53
C ARG A 12 -0.56 0.09 42.45
N MET A 13 -0.68 1.36 42.84
CA MET A 13 -0.83 2.49 41.94
C MET A 13 0.36 2.61 40.98
N GLN A 14 1.59 2.53 41.49
CA GLN A 14 2.79 2.55 40.66
C GLN A 14 2.84 1.39 39.65
N ARG A 15 2.46 0.17 40.06
CA ARG A 15 2.38 -0.98 39.15
C ARG A 15 1.33 -0.79 38.05
N LEU A 16 0.16 -0.27 38.41
CA LEU A 16 -0.91 0.02 37.46
C LEU A 16 -0.54 1.16 36.51
N ALA A 17 0.16 2.19 36.98
CA ALA A 17 0.64 3.27 36.13
C ALA A 17 1.62 2.75 35.05
N ARG A 18 2.45 1.76 35.39
CA ARG A 18 3.42 1.16 34.44
C ARG A 18 2.79 0.22 33.42
N ASN A 19 1.86 -0.63 33.84
CA ASN A 19 1.37 -1.74 33.01
C ASN A 19 -0.11 -1.63 32.61
N GLY A 20 -0.92 -0.93 33.39
CA GLY A 20 -2.37 -0.80 33.20
C GLY A 20 -2.81 0.54 32.62
N GLY A 21 -1.96 1.56 32.67
CA GLY A 21 -2.24 2.91 32.18
C GLY A 21 -3.42 3.58 32.88
N THR A 22 -4.00 4.58 32.22
CA THR A 22 -5.14 5.36 32.72
C THR A 22 -6.33 4.44 33.04
N ALA A 23 -6.64 3.49 32.15
CA ALA A 23 -7.77 2.58 32.31
C ALA A 23 -7.60 1.63 33.51
N GLY A 24 -6.38 1.13 33.75
CA GLY A 24 -6.06 0.29 34.90
C GLY A 24 -6.20 1.04 36.23
N LEU A 25 -5.74 2.29 36.28
CA LEU A 25 -5.88 3.17 37.45
C LEU A 25 -7.35 3.50 37.72
N LEU A 26 -8.13 3.89 36.71
CA LEU A 26 -9.56 4.17 36.87
C LEU A 26 -10.35 2.94 37.32
N ARG A 27 -10.05 1.74 36.78
CA ARG A 27 -10.65 0.47 37.24
C ARG A 27 -10.38 0.21 38.71
N TRP A 28 -9.14 0.42 39.14
CA TRP A 28 -8.77 0.21 40.53
C TRP A 28 -9.41 1.24 41.47
N LEU A 29 -9.47 2.52 41.04
CA LEU A 29 -10.14 3.59 41.80
C LEU A 29 -11.64 3.34 41.93
N ALA A 30 -12.31 2.92 40.86
CA ALA A 30 -13.74 2.59 40.89
C ALA A 30 -14.04 1.48 41.91
N GLY A 31 -13.21 0.44 41.97
CA GLY A 31 -13.32 -0.62 42.97
C GLY A 31 -13.01 -0.16 44.40
N ARG A 32 -12.18 0.88 44.59
CA ARG A 32 -11.92 1.48 45.92
C ARG A 32 -12.97 2.46 46.37
N ALA A 33 -13.64 3.09 45.43
CA ALA A 33 -14.79 3.96 45.67
C ALA A 33 -16.11 3.19 45.79
N ASP A 34 -16.10 1.86 45.60
CA ASP A 34 -17.31 1.02 45.48
C ASP A 34 -18.37 1.64 44.55
N GLY A 35 -17.89 2.13 43.40
CA GLY A 35 -18.70 2.97 42.53
C GLY A 35 -18.04 3.22 41.18
N TRP A 36 -18.00 4.48 40.78
CA TRP A 36 -17.55 4.89 39.46
C TRP A 36 -16.37 5.87 39.55
N ALA A 37 -15.40 5.73 38.66
CA ALA A 37 -14.29 6.67 38.50
C ALA A 37 -14.04 6.97 37.02
N GLY A 38 -13.79 8.23 36.68
CA GLY A 38 -13.49 8.62 35.32
C GLY A 38 -12.92 10.01 35.22
N ILE A 39 -12.66 10.43 33.99
CA ILE A 39 -12.10 11.73 33.66
C ILE A 39 -13.15 12.51 32.89
N ALA A 40 -13.47 13.71 33.36
CA ALA A 40 -14.37 14.64 32.70
C ALA A 40 -13.60 15.86 32.18
N ARG A 41 -14.11 16.49 31.13
CA ARG A 41 -13.76 17.86 30.78
C ARG A 41 -14.45 18.83 31.73
N SER A 42 -13.99 20.08 31.71
CA SER A 42 -14.62 21.22 32.38
C SER A 42 -16.01 21.59 31.86
N ASP A 43 -16.44 21.04 30.72
CA ASP A 43 -17.80 21.16 30.19
C ASP A 43 -18.74 20.02 30.65
N GLY A 44 -18.23 19.10 31.49
CA GLY A 44 -18.97 17.91 31.96
C GLY A 44 -18.88 16.70 31.03
N THR A 45 -18.25 16.82 29.86
CA THR A 45 -18.10 15.70 28.91
C THR A 45 -17.13 14.65 29.43
N LEU A 46 -17.55 13.38 29.45
CA LEU A 46 -16.72 12.26 29.88
C LEU A 46 -15.68 11.89 28.81
N LEU A 47 -14.40 11.83 29.20
CA LEU A 47 -13.26 11.47 28.35
C LEU A 47 -12.88 9.99 28.46
N SER A 48 -12.98 9.43 29.66
CA SER A 48 -12.65 8.04 29.96
C SER A 48 -13.32 7.66 31.28
N ALA A 49 -13.73 6.42 31.42
CA ALA A 49 -14.52 5.96 32.55
C ALA A 49 -14.21 4.52 32.89
N SER A 50 -14.36 4.17 34.16
CA SER A 50 -14.38 2.80 34.63
C SER A 50 -15.27 2.66 35.87
N GLY A 51 -16.03 1.58 35.92
CA GLY A 51 -16.95 1.26 37.02
C GLY A 51 -17.96 0.22 36.57
N ALA A 52 -18.64 -0.41 37.53
CA ALA A 52 -19.69 -1.36 37.22
C ALA A 52 -20.92 -0.62 36.66
N ALA A 53 -21.18 -0.74 35.36
CA ALA A 53 -22.55 -0.97 34.94
C ALA A 53 -22.80 -2.48 35.16
N PRO A 54 -23.86 -2.90 35.88
CA PRO A 54 -24.08 -4.31 36.14
C PRO A 54 -24.26 -5.07 34.83
N SER A 55 -23.29 -5.93 34.49
CA SER A 55 -23.43 -6.91 33.42
C SER A 55 -24.30 -8.05 33.91
N GLY A 56 -25.59 -8.03 33.57
CA GLY A 56 -26.50 -9.15 33.76
C GLY A 56 -27.94 -8.82 33.35
N PRO A 57 -28.57 -9.57 32.44
CA PRO A 57 -30.01 -9.44 32.22
C PRO A 57 -30.70 -10.26 33.29
N LEU A 58 -31.22 -9.59 34.33
CA LEU A 58 -32.41 -9.92 35.14
C LEU A 58 -32.35 -9.08 36.43
N THR A 59 -33.40 -8.27 36.65
CA THR A 59 -33.63 -7.34 37.77
C THR A 59 -32.64 -6.17 37.90
N ALA A 60 -32.92 -5.07 37.18
CA ALA A 60 -32.32 -3.77 37.50
C ALA A 60 -32.89 -3.26 38.85
N PRO A 61 -32.06 -2.99 39.87
CA PRO A 61 -32.51 -2.29 41.07
C PRO A 61 -32.82 -0.82 40.73
N ALA A 62 -33.81 -0.23 41.39
CA ALA A 62 -34.28 1.15 41.19
C ALA A 62 -33.28 2.27 41.59
N ASP A 63 -32.00 1.96 41.77
CA ASP A 63 -31.04 2.81 42.49
C ASP A 63 -29.69 2.94 41.77
N VAL A 64 -29.65 2.79 40.44
CA VAL A 64 -28.43 3.03 39.65
C VAL A 64 -28.26 4.54 39.43
N PRO A 65 -27.17 5.17 39.92
CA PRO A 65 -26.98 6.61 39.77
C PRO A 65 -26.78 6.98 38.30
N ASP A 66 -27.46 8.05 37.85
CA ASP A 66 -27.19 8.70 36.57
C ASP A 66 -25.87 9.48 36.64
N VAL A 67 -24.76 8.73 36.53
CA VAL A 67 -23.39 9.24 36.66
C VAL A 67 -23.10 10.41 35.72
N PRO A 68 -23.46 10.38 34.41
CA PRO A 68 -23.27 11.54 33.54
C PRO A 68 -23.96 12.81 34.03
N ARG A 69 -25.22 12.71 34.48
CA ARG A 69 -25.96 13.87 35.02
C ARG A 69 -25.31 14.41 36.30
N LEU A 70 -24.94 13.52 37.22
CA LEU A 70 -24.29 13.87 38.48
C LEU A 70 -22.95 14.59 38.27
N ILE A 71 -22.18 14.15 37.27
CA ILE A 71 -20.90 14.79 36.92
C ILE A 71 -21.13 16.14 36.26
N ALA A 72 -22.08 16.26 35.32
CA ALA A 72 -22.41 17.54 34.69
C ALA A 72 -22.87 18.58 35.72
N GLU A 73 -23.73 18.18 36.67
CA GLU A 73 -24.17 19.03 37.78
C GLU A 73 -23.01 19.45 38.69
N GLY A 74 -22.13 18.50 39.04
CA GLY A 74 -20.97 18.77 39.86
C GLY A 74 -19.96 19.71 39.18
N VAL A 75 -19.71 19.53 37.87
CA VAL A 75 -18.79 20.37 37.09
C VAL A 75 -19.34 21.79 36.94
N ARG A 76 -20.65 21.94 36.71
CA ARG A 76 -21.32 23.24 36.69
C ARG A 76 -21.15 23.95 38.04
N ALA A 77 -21.42 23.26 39.14
CA ALA A 77 -21.28 23.83 40.48
C ALA A 77 -19.82 24.16 40.86
N LEU A 78 -18.85 23.32 40.47
CA LEU A 78 -17.41 23.60 40.59
C LEU A 78 -17.04 24.91 39.85
N THR A 79 -17.55 25.07 38.62
CA THR A 79 -17.27 26.22 37.74
C THR A 79 -17.90 27.50 38.28
N GLU A 80 -19.19 27.47 38.64
CA GLU A 80 -19.91 28.61 39.23
C GLU A 80 -19.23 29.13 40.50
N ARG A 81 -18.62 28.23 41.29
CA ARG A 81 -17.95 28.56 42.55
C ARG A 81 -16.48 28.93 42.39
N GLY A 82 -15.90 28.76 41.21
CA GLY A 82 -14.45 28.96 40.98
C GLY A 82 -13.56 28.10 41.87
N ALA A 83 -14.04 26.93 42.33
CA ALA A 83 -13.31 26.06 43.24
C ALA A 83 -12.31 25.17 42.49
N LEU A 84 -11.26 24.72 43.17
CA LEU A 84 -10.24 23.82 42.59
C LEU A 84 -10.64 22.34 42.72
N ALA A 85 -11.32 21.98 43.80
CA ALA A 85 -11.90 20.65 44.01
C ALA A 85 -13.34 20.83 44.53
N TYR A 86 -14.20 19.85 44.25
CA TYR A 86 -15.61 19.92 44.64
C TYR A 86 -16.11 18.58 45.15
N SER A 87 -16.88 18.62 46.23
CA SER A 87 -17.58 17.48 46.80
C SER A 87 -19.06 17.83 46.90
N HIS A 88 -19.92 16.98 46.36
CA HIS A 88 -21.37 17.19 46.39
C HIS A 88 -22.11 15.91 46.77
N ASP A 89 -22.90 16.01 47.82
CA ASP A 89 -23.77 14.93 48.27
C ASP A 89 -25.13 15.03 47.58
N THR A 90 -25.54 13.97 46.88
CA THR A 90 -26.81 13.89 46.16
C THR A 90 -27.77 12.87 46.79
N GLY A 91 -27.74 12.74 48.11
CA GLY A 91 -28.60 11.81 48.86
C GLY A 91 -28.00 10.41 49.01
N ALA A 92 -28.05 9.55 47.99
CA ALA A 92 -27.48 8.20 48.09
C ALA A 92 -25.97 8.15 47.77
N HIS A 93 -25.47 9.16 47.04
CA HIS A 93 -24.11 9.19 46.50
C HIS A 93 -23.42 10.53 46.80
N THR A 94 -22.09 10.52 46.75
CA THR A 94 -21.24 11.71 46.76
C THR A 94 -20.43 11.75 45.46
N VAL A 95 -20.43 12.92 44.81
CA VAL A 95 -19.58 13.23 43.65
C VAL A 95 -18.34 13.97 44.14
N LEU A 96 -17.16 13.44 43.84
CA LEU A 96 -15.87 14.04 44.13
C LEU A 96 -15.18 14.43 42.83
N LEU A 97 -14.84 15.71 42.69
CA LEU A 97 -14.16 16.28 41.53
C LEU A 97 -12.80 16.85 41.94
N PHE A 98 -11.74 16.38 41.30
CA PHE A 98 -10.37 16.87 41.50
C PHE A 98 -9.75 17.27 40.18
N PRO A 99 -8.99 18.38 40.11
CA PRO A 99 -8.31 18.77 38.89
C PRO A 99 -7.11 17.85 38.69
N LEU A 100 -6.97 17.32 37.49
CA LEU A 100 -5.75 16.61 37.12
C LEU A 100 -4.70 17.66 36.72
N PRO A 101 -3.50 17.61 37.31
CA PRO A 101 -2.35 18.38 36.84
C PRO A 101 -2.16 18.22 35.33
N GLY A 102 -1.86 19.32 34.64
CA GLY A 102 -1.48 19.33 33.23
C GLY A 102 -0.22 20.15 33.03
N PRO A 103 0.40 20.12 31.84
CA PRO A 103 1.54 20.95 31.56
C PRO A 103 1.09 22.41 31.58
N HIS A 104 1.81 23.25 32.32
CA HIS A 104 1.64 24.69 32.21
C HIS A 104 1.99 25.10 30.78
N ASP A 105 1.00 25.47 29.97
CA ASP A 105 1.22 26.20 28.73
C ASP A 105 1.17 27.70 29.05
N PRO A 106 2.32 28.38 29.19
CA PRO A 106 2.36 29.80 29.53
C PRO A 106 1.80 30.70 28.41
N HIS A 107 1.58 30.17 27.20
CA HIS A 107 1.05 30.91 26.05
C HIS A 107 -0.43 30.59 25.74
N ALA A 108 -1.06 29.71 26.50
CA ALA A 108 -2.51 29.51 26.41
C ALA A 108 -3.23 30.70 27.08
N GLU A 109 -3.46 31.76 26.31
CA GLU A 109 -4.37 32.85 26.66
C GLU A 109 -5.80 32.31 26.75
N GLY A 110 -6.09 31.72 27.91
CA GLY A 110 -7.33 31.05 28.22
C GLY A 110 -7.03 29.88 29.14
N ARG A 111 -7.59 29.88 30.36
CA ARG A 111 -7.72 28.67 31.17
C ARG A 111 -8.54 27.65 30.38
N GLY A 112 -7.92 26.94 29.44
CA GLY A 112 -8.45 25.72 28.85
C GLY A 112 -8.57 24.73 29.99
N ALA A 113 -9.76 24.65 30.57
CA ALA A 113 -9.92 24.17 31.93
C ALA A 113 -9.45 22.71 32.05
N ALA A 114 -8.61 22.49 33.06
CA ALA A 114 -7.91 21.23 33.25
C ALA A 114 -8.92 20.06 33.33
N PRO A 115 -8.59 18.90 32.76
CA PRO A 115 -9.40 17.71 32.94
C PRO A 115 -9.59 17.40 34.44
N LEU A 116 -10.75 16.87 34.78
CA LEU A 116 -11.13 16.58 36.16
C LEU A 116 -11.19 15.06 36.36
N LEU A 117 -10.60 14.55 37.44
CA LEU A 117 -10.93 13.24 37.99
C LEU A 117 -12.28 13.36 38.68
N ALA A 118 -13.25 12.59 38.20
CA ALA A 118 -14.58 12.48 38.77
C ALA A 118 -14.76 11.09 39.40
N VAL A 119 -15.25 11.05 40.63
CA VAL A 119 -15.58 9.82 41.34
C VAL A 119 -16.98 9.94 41.91
N VAL A 120 -17.82 8.93 41.65
CA VAL A 120 -19.16 8.81 42.23
C VAL A 120 -19.14 7.60 43.14
N THR A 121 -19.38 7.82 44.43
CA THR A 121 -19.29 6.80 45.47
C THR A 121 -20.54 6.81 46.35
N PRO A 122 -21.03 5.66 46.84
CA PRO A 122 -22.13 5.62 47.81
C PRO A 122 -21.78 6.36 49.11
N ARG A 123 -22.80 6.83 49.83
CA ARG A 123 -22.62 7.39 51.18
C ARG A 123 -22.72 6.31 52.27
N PRO A 124 -21.95 6.43 53.37
CA PRO A 124 -20.93 7.45 53.64
C PRO A 124 -19.64 7.22 52.84
N VAL A 125 -18.96 8.31 52.44
CA VAL A 125 -17.66 8.24 51.75
C VAL A 125 -16.66 7.47 52.59
N ALA A 126 -16.04 6.43 52.00
CA ALA A 126 -15.09 5.57 52.70
C ALA A 126 -13.91 6.36 53.29
N ALA A 127 -13.56 6.05 54.54
CA ALA A 127 -12.49 6.73 55.25
C ALA A 127 -11.14 6.58 54.53
N GLY A 128 -10.53 7.71 54.13
CA GLY A 128 -9.26 7.74 53.41
C GLY A 128 -9.38 7.79 51.88
N LEU A 129 -10.60 7.71 51.31
CA LEU A 129 -10.80 7.81 49.86
C LEU A 129 -10.30 9.15 49.31
N ALA A 130 -10.59 10.27 49.97
CA ALA A 130 -10.11 11.59 49.54
C ALA A 130 -8.57 11.67 49.50
N THR A 131 -7.87 11.06 50.46
CA THR A 131 -6.40 10.98 50.48
C THR A 131 -5.88 10.11 49.34
N LEU A 132 -6.52 8.97 49.09
CA LEU A 132 -6.19 8.09 47.97
C LEU A 132 -6.39 8.78 46.61
N LEU A 133 -7.46 9.57 46.48
CA LEU A 133 -7.73 10.36 45.28
C LEU A 133 -6.69 11.46 45.08
N ALA A 134 -6.22 12.11 46.15
CA ALA A 134 -5.11 13.04 46.06
C ALA A 134 -3.80 12.34 45.63
N ASP A 135 -3.51 11.17 46.20
CA ASP A 135 -2.31 10.38 45.87
C ASP A 135 -2.33 9.91 44.39
N VAL A 136 -3.51 9.67 43.80
CA VAL A 136 -3.64 9.17 42.41
C VAL A 136 -3.53 10.25 41.34
N LEU A 137 -3.71 11.54 41.69
CA LEU A 137 -3.76 12.62 40.68
C LEU A 137 -2.50 12.67 39.82
N MET A 138 -1.32 12.57 40.44
CA MET A 138 -0.05 12.65 39.73
C MET A 138 0.19 11.44 38.81
N PRO A 139 0.12 10.17 39.29
CA PRO A 139 0.26 9.01 38.41
C PRO A 139 -0.78 8.95 37.30
N LEU A 140 -2.04 9.32 37.59
CA LEU A 140 -3.11 9.33 36.59
C LEU A 140 -2.86 10.39 35.50
N SER A 141 -2.38 11.58 35.89
CA SER A 141 -2.04 12.65 34.94
C SER A 141 -0.89 12.25 34.03
N LEU A 142 0.19 11.71 34.59
CA LEU A 142 1.36 11.24 33.83
C LEU A 142 1.00 10.10 32.85
N CYS A 143 0.19 9.12 33.27
CA CYS A 143 -0.29 8.07 32.37
C CYS A 143 -1.08 8.66 31.20
N ARG A 144 -1.99 9.61 31.48
CA ARG A 144 -2.82 10.24 30.45
C ARG A 144 -2.00 11.03 29.44
N GLU A 145 -1.00 11.76 29.91
CA GLU A 145 -0.08 12.52 29.06
C GLU A 145 0.77 11.59 28.20
N ALA A 146 1.37 10.56 28.78
CA ALA A 146 2.15 9.56 28.04
C ALA A 146 1.30 8.88 26.96
N GLU A 147 0.07 8.47 27.29
CA GLU A 147 -0.89 7.89 26.34
C GLU A 147 -1.33 8.90 25.27
N ALA A 148 -1.44 10.19 25.60
CA ALA A 148 -1.77 11.24 24.62
C ALA A 148 -0.63 11.48 23.64
N VAL A 149 0.61 11.51 24.12
CA VAL A 149 1.82 11.60 23.29
C VAL A 149 1.93 10.37 22.39
N GLU A 150 1.74 9.17 22.93
CA GLU A 150 1.79 7.92 22.16
C GLU A 150 0.67 7.87 21.10
N ARG A 151 -0.56 8.27 21.42
CA ARG A 151 -1.64 8.40 20.42
C ARG A 151 -1.30 9.41 19.34
N LYS A 152 -0.73 10.56 19.70
CA LYS A 152 -0.30 11.59 18.74
C LYS A 152 0.80 11.06 17.83
N ARG A 153 1.80 10.37 18.39
CA ARG A 153 2.89 9.71 17.65
C ARG A 153 2.34 8.69 16.66
N ARG A 154 1.50 7.76 17.11
CA ARG A 154 0.85 6.76 16.23
C ARG A 154 0.07 7.38 15.08
N ARG A 155 -0.60 8.52 15.33
CA ARG A 155 -1.33 9.24 14.29
C ARG A 155 -0.39 9.86 13.25
N VAL A 156 0.76 10.38 13.69
CA VAL A 156 1.81 10.89 12.80
C VAL A 156 2.42 9.75 12.00
N ASP A 157 2.80 8.63 12.64
CA ASP A 157 3.37 7.45 11.97
C ASP A 157 2.41 6.88 10.91
N LEU A 158 1.10 6.83 11.23
CA LEU A 158 0.07 6.41 10.28
C LEU A 158 -0.08 7.39 9.11
N ALA A 159 -0.06 8.70 9.39
CA ALA A 159 -0.14 9.72 8.35
C ALA A 159 1.10 9.67 7.43
N GLU A 160 2.29 9.50 7.99
CA GLU A 160 3.53 9.32 7.23
C GLU A 160 3.47 8.05 6.37
N SER A 161 3.09 6.91 6.94
CA SER A 161 2.94 5.65 6.20
C SER A 161 1.96 5.79 5.02
N ARG A 162 0.81 6.42 5.24
CA ARG A 162 -0.18 6.71 4.18
C ARG A 162 0.36 7.69 3.14
N GLY A 163 1.14 8.69 3.56
CA GLY A 163 1.80 9.64 2.68
C GLY A 163 2.81 8.94 1.77
N ARG A 164 3.65 8.05 2.32
CA ARG A 164 4.60 7.24 1.56
C ARG A 164 3.92 6.31 0.56
N GLU A 165 2.81 5.69 0.96
CA GLU A 165 1.99 4.87 0.06
C GLU A 165 1.40 5.70 -1.09
N ALA A 166 0.91 6.91 -0.81
CA ALA A 166 0.40 7.82 -1.83
C ALA A 166 1.49 8.25 -2.82
N VAL A 167 2.70 8.55 -2.33
CA VAL A 167 3.86 8.87 -3.18
C VAL A 167 4.20 7.69 -4.09
N LEU A 168 4.27 6.46 -3.56
CA LEU A 168 4.50 5.27 -4.37
C LEU A 168 3.43 5.13 -5.45
N HIS A 169 2.15 5.31 -5.12
CA HIS A 169 1.07 5.24 -6.11
C HIS A 169 1.22 6.28 -7.23
N LEU A 170 1.62 7.51 -6.90
CA LEU A 170 1.89 8.55 -7.90
C LEU A 170 3.06 8.18 -8.81
N LEU A 171 4.14 7.61 -8.26
CA LEU A 171 5.27 7.10 -9.04
C LEU A 171 4.85 5.94 -9.95
N MET A 172 4.05 5.00 -9.44
CA MET A 172 3.54 3.84 -10.20
C MET A 172 2.58 4.25 -11.34
N THR A 173 1.96 5.43 -11.25
CA THR A 173 1.04 5.98 -12.25
C THR A 173 1.67 7.07 -13.14
N GLY A 174 2.98 7.34 -12.98
CA GLY A 174 3.72 8.30 -13.79
C GLY A 174 3.54 9.78 -13.42
N GLN A 175 2.92 10.07 -12.27
CA GLN A 175 2.67 11.45 -11.79
C GLN A 175 3.86 12.00 -10.98
N LEU A 176 5.03 12.09 -11.62
CA LEU A 176 6.30 12.39 -10.96
C LEU A 176 6.32 13.74 -10.22
N SER A 177 5.80 14.81 -10.82
CA SER A 177 5.81 16.15 -10.22
C SER A 177 4.99 16.21 -8.93
N ILE A 178 3.80 15.61 -8.93
CA ILE A 178 2.93 15.50 -7.75
C ILE A 178 3.59 14.61 -6.70
N ALA A 179 4.22 13.50 -7.11
CA ALA A 179 4.95 12.62 -6.20
C ALA A 179 6.06 13.36 -5.46
N GLN A 180 6.86 14.16 -6.18
CA GLN A 180 7.92 14.99 -5.60
C GLN A 180 7.38 16.05 -4.64
N GLN A 181 6.26 16.70 -4.98
CA GLN A 181 5.62 17.69 -4.12
C GLN A 181 5.16 17.08 -2.80
N VAL A 182 4.44 15.96 -2.85
CA VAL A 182 3.95 15.26 -1.65
C VAL A 182 5.13 14.72 -0.83
N ALA A 183 6.15 14.17 -1.51
CA ALA A 183 7.34 13.65 -0.87
C ALA A 183 8.19 14.73 -0.18
N GLY A 184 8.10 15.98 -0.61
CA GLY A 184 8.82 17.11 0.00
C GLY A 184 8.48 17.35 1.48
N ALA A 185 7.29 16.91 1.92
CA ALA A 185 6.87 16.97 3.32
C ALA A 185 7.36 15.78 4.16
N LEU A 186 7.97 14.77 3.53
CA LEU A 186 8.41 13.52 4.15
C LEU A 186 9.93 13.38 4.05
N ARG A 187 10.50 12.45 4.83
CA ARG A 187 11.93 12.10 4.79
C ARG A 187 12.08 10.59 4.55
N PRO A 188 13.13 10.11 3.87
CA PRO A 188 14.18 10.89 3.19
C PRO A 188 13.68 11.58 1.92
N ARG A 189 14.50 12.35 1.21
CA ARG A 189 14.11 12.86 -0.13
C ARG A 189 14.04 11.69 -1.11
N LEU A 190 13.18 11.76 -2.12
CA LEU A 190 13.15 10.75 -3.18
C LEU A 190 14.49 10.80 -3.95
N PRO A 191 15.21 9.67 -4.04
CA PRO A 191 16.40 9.60 -4.86
C PRO A 191 16.05 9.60 -6.34
N ASP A 192 16.97 10.05 -7.18
CA ASP A 192 16.89 9.88 -8.64
C ASP A 192 18.32 9.80 -9.18
N PRO A 193 18.74 8.68 -9.79
CA PRO A 193 17.99 7.44 -10.04
C PRO A 193 17.82 6.55 -8.80
N VAL A 194 16.99 5.52 -8.94
CA VAL A 194 16.58 4.60 -7.86
C VAL A 194 16.83 3.14 -8.18
N ARG A 195 16.87 2.31 -7.13
CA ARG A 195 16.61 0.87 -7.19
C ARG A 195 15.36 0.55 -6.39
N VAL A 196 14.56 -0.37 -6.90
CA VAL A 196 13.38 -0.89 -6.21
C VAL A 196 13.71 -2.27 -5.67
N CYS A 197 13.51 -2.48 -4.37
CA CYS A 197 13.63 -3.78 -3.74
C CYS A 197 12.25 -4.21 -3.24
N VAL A 198 11.83 -5.43 -3.57
CA VAL A 198 10.63 -6.05 -3.01
C VAL A 198 11.06 -7.13 -2.03
N VAL A 199 10.63 -6.98 -0.78
CA VAL A 199 10.95 -7.91 0.31
C VAL A 199 9.68 -8.65 0.70
N GLU A 200 9.67 -9.97 0.55
CA GLU A 200 8.61 -10.84 1.07
C GLU A 200 8.93 -11.26 2.51
N CYS A 201 8.11 -10.77 3.45
CA CYS A 201 8.24 -11.01 4.88
C CYS A 201 7.57 -12.31 5.33
N PRO A 202 8.13 -13.05 6.31
CA PRO A 202 7.47 -14.18 6.94
C PRO A 202 6.37 -13.71 7.91
N GLY A 203 5.17 -14.30 7.82
CA GLY A 203 4.05 -13.97 8.73
C GLY A 203 3.78 -12.47 8.85
N ASP A 204 3.58 -11.99 10.08
CA ASP A 204 3.28 -10.60 10.42
C ASP A 204 4.53 -9.77 10.82
N SER A 205 5.72 -10.19 10.40
CA SER A 205 7.01 -9.53 10.73
C SER A 205 7.29 -8.23 9.96
N ARG A 206 6.34 -7.76 9.13
CA ARG A 206 6.55 -6.64 8.20
C ARG A 206 7.06 -5.38 8.89
N ASP A 207 6.61 -5.11 10.11
CA ASP A 207 6.93 -3.88 10.85
C ASP A 207 8.35 -3.94 11.43
N GLU A 208 8.73 -5.12 11.88
CA GLU A 208 10.09 -5.41 12.33
C GLU A 208 11.07 -5.32 11.16
N VAL A 209 10.75 -5.95 10.03
CA VAL A 209 11.59 -5.91 8.82
C VAL A 209 11.75 -4.47 8.31
N ALA A 210 10.68 -3.68 8.29
CA ALA A 210 10.76 -2.28 7.89
C ALA A 210 11.72 -1.46 8.78
N ARG A 211 11.70 -1.71 10.10
CA ARG A 211 12.62 -1.06 11.05
C ARG A 211 14.07 -1.49 10.82
N VAL A 212 14.32 -2.78 10.65
CA VAL A 212 15.66 -3.32 10.38
C VAL A 212 16.23 -2.75 9.07
N CYS A 213 15.42 -2.68 8.02
CA CYS A 213 15.84 -2.08 6.75
C CYS A 213 16.16 -0.57 6.89
N ALA A 214 15.34 0.17 7.62
CA ALA A 214 15.57 1.61 7.85
C ALA A 214 16.86 1.86 8.64
N GLU A 215 17.14 1.04 9.66
CA GLU A 215 18.37 1.13 10.45
C GLU A 215 19.60 0.80 9.58
N ALA A 216 19.51 -0.23 8.75
CA ALA A 216 20.61 -0.72 7.93
C ALA A 216 21.07 0.24 6.83
N ASP A 217 20.12 0.93 6.17
CA ASP A 217 20.46 1.87 5.10
C ASP A 217 20.73 3.30 5.61
N GLY A 218 20.61 3.53 6.92
CA GLY A 218 20.75 4.84 7.56
C GLY A 218 19.56 5.79 7.30
N GLY A 219 18.36 5.25 7.10
CA GLY A 219 17.14 6.01 6.81
C GLY A 219 17.11 6.66 5.42
N ARG A 220 17.87 6.12 4.46
CA ARG A 220 18.00 6.64 3.09
C ARG A 220 16.97 6.08 2.13
N SER A 221 16.37 4.92 2.40
CA SER A 221 15.34 4.36 1.53
C SER A 221 13.93 4.79 1.89
N TRP A 222 13.09 4.87 0.88
CA TRP A 222 11.65 4.98 1.02
C TRP A 222 11.04 3.60 1.21
N ILE A 223 10.69 3.27 2.46
CA ILE A 223 10.06 1.99 2.80
C ILE A 223 8.54 2.16 2.79
N VAL A 224 7.87 1.32 2.01
CA VAL A 224 6.42 1.36 1.81
C VAL A 224 5.84 -0.04 1.96
N ARG A 225 4.71 -0.16 2.66
CA ARG A 225 3.93 -1.40 2.69
C ARG A 225 3.27 -1.60 1.33
N CYS A 226 3.43 -2.78 0.72
CA CYS A 226 2.75 -3.04 -0.54
C CYS A 226 1.23 -3.04 -0.33
N PRO A 227 0.45 -2.23 -1.08
CA PRO A 227 -1.00 -2.19 -0.94
C PRO A 227 -1.68 -3.47 -1.47
N VAL A 228 -1.01 -4.18 -2.38
CA VAL A 228 -1.53 -5.39 -3.03
C VAL A 228 -1.19 -6.67 -2.26
N TYR A 229 0.03 -6.77 -1.74
CA TYR A 229 0.53 -7.98 -1.09
C TYR A 229 0.85 -7.69 0.39
N ALA A 230 0.02 -8.22 1.29
CA ALA A 230 0.14 -7.96 2.74
C ALA A 230 1.53 -8.29 3.32
N ARG A 231 2.21 -9.29 2.75
CA ARG A 231 3.54 -9.73 3.17
C ARG A 231 4.69 -9.01 2.49
N HIS A 232 4.44 -8.06 1.59
CA HIS A 232 5.50 -7.37 0.85
C HIS A 232 5.80 -5.98 1.42
N LEU A 233 7.08 -5.66 1.49
CA LEU A 233 7.62 -4.30 1.57
C LEU A 233 8.24 -3.92 0.25
N ILE A 234 8.10 -2.65 -0.11
CA ILE A 234 8.71 -2.04 -1.29
C ILE A 234 9.67 -0.97 -0.77
N LEU A 235 10.94 -1.10 -1.09
CA LEU A 235 11.97 -0.12 -0.79
C LEU A 235 12.33 0.58 -2.10
N VAL A 236 12.22 1.91 -2.11
CA VAL A 236 12.77 2.75 -3.18
C VAL A 236 14.03 3.41 -2.62
N SER A 237 15.17 2.86 -3.02
CA SER A 237 16.47 3.18 -2.44
C SER A 237 17.31 4.00 -3.42
N PRO A 238 18.18 4.90 -2.93
CA PRO A 238 19.21 5.48 -3.79
C PRO A 238 20.10 4.36 -4.35
N ASP A 239 20.80 4.64 -5.44
CA ASP A 239 21.87 3.76 -5.93
C ASP A 239 23.05 3.78 -4.94
N GLY A 240 22.91 3.03 -3.85
CA GLY A 240 24.00 2.60 -2.99
C GLY A 240 24.42 1.23 -3.48
N GLY A 241 25.70 1.04 -3.79
CA GLY A 241 26.23 -0.16 -4.42
C GLY A 241 25.87 -1.49 -3.74
N THR A 242 26.37 -2.58 -4.31
CA THR A 242 25.96 -3.97 -4.02
C THR A 242 25.87 -4.37 -2.53
N ALA A 243 26.61 -3.69 -1.67
CA ALA A 243 26.60 -3.84 -0.21
C ALA A 243 25.22 -3.60 0.44
N THR A 244 24.37 -2.72 -0.10
CA THR A 244 23.06 -2.40 0.52
C THR A 244 22.05 -3.53 0.32
N ASP A 245 22.01 -4.13 -0.88
CA ASP A 245 21.06 -5.22 -1.16
C ASP A 245 21.46 -6.52 -0.47
N GLU A 246 22.76 -6.82 -0.42
CA GLU A 246 23.30 -7.97 0.31
C GLU A 246 23.13 -7.79 1.82
N ALA A 247 23.27 -6.57 2.35
CA ALA A 247 22.94 -6.27 3.73
C ALA A 247 21.45 -6.51 3.99
N VAL A 248 20.53 -5.95 3.19
CA VAL A 248 19.07 -6.15 3.36
C VAL A 248 18.70 -7.64 3.29
N ALA A 249 19.32 -8.40 2.38
CA ALA A 249 19.13 -9.84 2.27
C ALA A 249 19.70 -10.62 3.47
N ALA A 250 20.89 -10.27 3.95
CA ALA A 250 21.56 -10.93 5.08
C ALA A 250 20.94 -10.57 6.44
N LEU A 251 20.40 -9.36 6.58
CA LEU A 251 19.78 -8.85 7.81
C LEU A 251 18.45 -9.52 8.16
N VAL A 252 17.85 -10.23 7.20
CA VAL A 252 16.54 -10.82 7.38
C VAL A 252 16.57 -12.26 6.87
N ASP A 253 17.22 -13.13 7.65
CA ASP A 253 17.46 -14.58 7.45
C ASP A 253 16.24 -15.41 6.98
N ARG A 254 15.03 -14.83 7.02
CA ARG A 254 13.77 -15.47 6.62
C ARG A 254 12.99 -14.74 5.51
N CYS A 255 13.52 -13.65 4.98
CA CYS A 255 12.92 -12.93 3.87
C CYS A 255 13.39 -13.46 2.53
N VAL A 256 12.57 -13.18 1.52
CA VAL A 256 12.94 -13.35 0.11
C VAL A 256 12.98 -11.96 -0.52
N VAL A 257 14.04 -11.66 -1.24
CA VAL A 257 14.32 -10.32 -1.76
C VAL A 257 14.54 -10.36 -3.27
N GLY A 258 13.79 -9.53 -3.99
CA GLY A 258 14.03 -9.26 -5.40
C GLY A 258 14.40 -7.80 -5.60
N VAL A 259 15.41 -7.54 -6.42
CA VAL A 259 15.96 -6.20 -6.63
C VAL A 259 15.94 -5.84 -8.11
N SER A 260 15.53 -4.63 -8.44
CA SER A 260 15.52 -4.11 -9.81
C SER A 260 16.91 -3.71 -10.30
N GLU A 261 17.00 -3.40 -11.60
CA GLU A 261 18.10 -2.58 -12.09
C GLU A 261 17.99 -1.15 -11.59
N ARG A 262 19.04 -0.36 -11.88
CA ARG A 262 19.02 1.08 -11.66
C ARG A 262 18.09 1.71 -12.69
N VAL A 263 17.05 2.39 -12.24
CA VAL A 263 16.07 3.06 -13.11
C VAL A 263 15.91 4.53 -12.72
N PRO A 264 15.60 5.44 -13.66
CA PRO A 264 15.14 6.79 -13.32
C PRO A 264 13.96 6.74 -12.35
N LEU A 265 13.79 7.74 -11.49
CA LEU A 265 12.67 7.79 -10.54
C LEU A 265 11.31 7.73 -11.26
N ALA A 266 11.22 8.32 -12.46
CA ALA A 266 10.03 8.26 -13.32
C ALA A 266 9.63 6.81 -13.69
N ASP A 267 10.61 5.90 -13.73
CA ASP A 267 10.45 4.50 -14.15
C ASP A 267 10.31 3.55 -12.95
N THR A 268 9.92 4.06 -11.78
CA THR A 268 9.69 3.26 -10.56
C THR A 268 8.74 2.08 -10.81
N ALA A 269 7.72 2.24 -11.66
CA ALA A 269 6.81 1.15 -12.05
C ALA A 269 7.54 0.00 -12.74
N THR A 270 8.49 0.33 -13.62
CA THR A 270 9.37 -0.64 -14.26
C THR A 270 10.28 -1.29 -13.23
N GLY A 271 10.93 -0.51 -12.36
CA GLY A 271 11.76 -1.02 -11.27
C GLY A 271 11.00 -2.02 -10.39
N TYR A 272 9.77 -1.70 -9.99
CA TYR A 272 8.92 -2.61 -9.21
C TYR A 272 8.66 -3.94 -9.93
N ARG A 273 8.37 -3.94 -11.24
CA ARG A 273 8.16 -5.17 -12.01
C ARG A 273 9.42 -6.03 -12.08
N GLN A 274 10.57 -5.42 -12.35
CA GLN A 274 11.87 -6.09 -12.37
C GLN A 274 12.17 -6.74 -11.02
N ALA A 275 12.02 -6.00 -9.92
CA ALA A 275 12.20 -6.48 -8.57
C ALA A 275 11.24 -7.65 -8.23
N PHE A 276 9.99 -7.59 -8.69
CA PHE A 276 9.02 -8.66 -8.47
C PHE A 276 9.36 -9.94 -9.27
N HIS A 277 9.88 -9.81 -10.49
CA HIS A 277 10.38 -10.94 -11.27
C HIS A 277 11.59 -11.59 -10.59
N ALA A 278 12.55 -10.79 -10.13
CA ALA A 278 13.68 -11.27 -9.36
C ALA A 278 13.23 -11.96 -8.06
N LEU A 279 12.21 -11.42 -7.37
CA LEU A 279 11.63 -12.03 -6.17
C LEU A 279 11.06 -13.43 -6.45
N ALA A 280 10.44 -13.64 -7.61
CA ALA A 280 9.91 -14.96 -7.96
C ALA A 280 11.01 -16.02 -8.07
N VAL A 281 12.17 -15.65 -8.61
CA VAL A 281 13.36 -16.52 -8.65
C VAL A 281 13.94 -16.71 -7.26
N ALA A 282 14.02 -15.62 -6.49
CA ALA A 282 14.61 -15.62 -5.17
C ALA A 282 13.95 -16.65 -4.23
N ARG A 283 12.69 -17.01 -4.44
CA ARG A 283 11.99 -18.06 -3.67
C ARG A 283 12.63 -19.45 -3.80
N GLU A 284 13.26 -19.74 -4.93
CA GLU A 284 13.76 -21.07 -5.29
C GLU A 284 15.28 -21.21 -5.11
N VAL A 285 16.00 -20.10 -4.90
CA VAL A 285 17.46 -20.11 -4.70
C VAL A 285 17.82 -20.12 -3.21
N PRO A 286 18.87 -20.84 -2.78
CA PRO A 286 19.25 -20.92 -1.36
C PRO A 286 19.53 -19.56 -0.71
N GLY A 287 20.11 -18.62 -1.47
CA GLY A 287 20.43 -17.28 -0.96
C GLY A 287 19.23 -16.35 -0.77
N ARG A 288 18.03 -16.73 -1.24
CA ARG A 288 16.78 -15.97 -1.14
C ARG A 288 16.84 -14.50 -1.59
N HIS A 289 17.84 -14.17 -2.38
CA HIS A 289 18.08 -12.83 -2.90
C HIS A 289 18.52 -12.94 -4.35
N VAL A 290 17.86 -12.19 -5.22
CA VAL A 290 18.19 -12.12 -6.65
C VAL A 290 18.07 -10.68 -7.11
N ARG A 291 19.05 -10.25 -7.90
CA ARG A 291 18.98 -9.01 -8.69
C ARG A 291 18.45 -9.34 -10.07
N PHE A 292 17.56 -8.51 -10.58
CA PHE A 292 17.10 -8.60 -11.96
C PHE A 292 18.30 -8.40 -12.89
N GLY A 293 18.49 -9.32 -13.83
CA GLY A 293 19.53 -9.23 -14.85
C GLY A 293 19.04 -8.46 -16.07
N ALA A 294 19.98 -7.81 -16.78
CA ALA A 294 19.78 -6.96 -17.96
C ALA A 294 19.18 -7.70 -19.17
N ALA A 295 17.94 -8.17 -19.06
CA ALA A 295 17.15 -8.56 -20.22
C ALA A 295 16.54 -7.28 -20.80
N PRO A 296 16.85 -6.90 -22.07
CA PRO A 296 16.35 -5.67 -22.64
C PRO A 296 14.81 -5.65 -22.65
N GLU A 297 14.22 -4.54 -22.19
CA GLU A 297 12.77 -4.36 -22.21
C GLU A 297 12.28 -4.25 -23.66
N PRO A 298 11.19 -4.95 -24.06
CA PRO A 298 10.72 -4.89 -25.44
C PRO A 298 10.39 -3.46 -25.88
N ALA A 299 9.91 -2.61 -24.97
CA ALA A 299 9.61 -1.20 -25.25
C ALA A 299 10.84 -0.39 -25.74
N LEU A 300 12.06 -0.80 -25.38
CA LEU A 300 13.30 -0.17 -25.86
C LEU A 300 13.73 -0.71 -27.23
N VAL A 301 13.33 -1.93 -27.58
CA VAL A 301 13.79 -2.65 -28.76
C VAL A 301 12.93 -2.37 -30.00
N VAL A 302 11.66 -2.01 -29.82
CA VAL A 302 10.71 -1.77 -30.92
C VAL A 302 11.01 -0.53 -31.78
N GLY A 303 11.83 0.40 -31.29
CA GLY A 303 12.26 1.60 -32.00
C GLY A 303 11.12 2.57 -32.39
N THR A 304 11.39 3.41 -33.40
CA THR A 304 10.45 4.46 -33.87
C THR A 304 9.17 3.89 -34.49
N ALA A 305 9.23 2.75 -35.19
CA ALA A 305 8.05 2.07 -35.72
C ALA A 305 7.12 1.60 -34.59
N GLY A 306 7.68 0.98 -33.55
CA GLY A 306 6.93 0.61 -32.36
C GLY A 306 6.28 1.82 -31.67
N ARG A 307 6.97 2.96 -31.60
CA ARG A 307 6.37 4.20 -31.08
C ARG A 307 5.16 4.66 -31.88
N ARG A 308 5.28 4.74 -33.22
CA ARG A 308 4.16 5.13 -34.09
C ARG A 308 2.97 4.18 -33.94
N TRP A 309 3.24 2.87 -33.89
CA TRP A 309 2.21 1.86 -33.65
C TRP A 309 1.53 2.04 -32.29
N ALA A 310 2.31 2.21 -31.22
CA ALA A 310 1.79 2.38 -29.87
C ALA A 310 0.97 3.67 -29.74
N GLU A 311 1.43 4.76 -30.36
CA GLU A 311 0.70 6.03 -30.43
C GLU A 311 -0.62 5.87 -31.17
N ALA A 312 -0.62 5.23 -32.34
CA ALA A 312 -1.83 4.96 -33.10
C ALA A 312 -2.83 4.11 -32.30
N LEU A 313 -2.35 3.05 -31.62
CA LEU A 313 -3.19 2.21 -30.77
C LEU A 313 -3.76 2.99 -29.59
N LEU A 314 -2.98 3.82 -28.92
CA LEU A 314 -3.40 4.51 -27.70
C LEU A 314 -4.17 5.82 -27.95
N THR A 315 -4.13 6.36 -29.17
CA THR A 315 -4.77 7.63 -29.53
C THR A 315 -6.25 7.72 -29.12
N PRO A 316 -7.12 6.72 -29.40
CA PRO A 316 -8.53 6.78 -29.01
C PRO A 316 -8.74 6.90 -27.50
N LEU A 317 -7.90 6.21 -26.71
CA LEU A 317 -7.94 6.28 -25.26
C LEU A 317 -7.42 7.62 -24.73
N LEU A 318 -6.33 8.13 -25.31
CA LEU A 318 -5.65 9.33 -24.85
C LEU A 318 -6.42 10.62 -25.18
N THR A 319 -7.16 10.62 -26.29
CA THR A 319 -7.98 11.75 -26.74
C THR A 319 -9.41 11.70 -26.21
N TYR A 320 -9.78 10.65 -25.48
CA TYR A 320 -11.10 10.50 -24.90
C TYR A 320 -11.43 11.64 -23.92
N VAL A 321 -12.58 12.27 -24.15
CA VAL A 321 -13.16 13.30 -23.27
C VAL A 321 -14.40 12.73 -22.57
N PRO A 322 -14.44 12.72 -21.23
CA PRO A 322 -15.58 12.21 -20.49
C PRO A 322 -16.83 13.06 -20.74
N ARG A 323 -17.99 12.41 -20.83
CA ARG A 323 -19.28 13.11 -21.05
C ARG A 323 -19.73 13.91 -19.83
N ARG A 324 -19.36 13.47 -18.62
CA ARG A 324 -19.66 14.13 -17.34
C ARG A 324 -18.37 14.35 -16.57
N ALA A 325 -18.31 15.41 -15.77
CA ALA A 325 -17.13 15.73 -14.96
C ALA A 325 -16.72 14.62 -13.98
N GLN A 326 -17.68 13.78 -13.57
CA GLN A 326 -17.46 12.64 -12.66
C GLN A 326 -17.05 11.33 -13.38
N ASP A 327 -17.15 11.29 -14.71
CA ASP A 327 -16.74 10.11 -15.47
C ASP A 327 -15.22 10.09 -15.63
N PRO A 328 -14.57 8.91 -15.67
CA PRO A 328 -13.12 8.82 -15.71
C PRO A 328 -12.55 9.41 -17.00
N GLY A 329 -11.57 10.31 -16.88
CA GLY A 329 -10.87 10.90 -18.02
C GLY A 329 -9.81 9.97 -18.63
N SER A 330 -9.20 10.40 -19.74
CA SER A 330 -8.18 9.61 -20.46
C SER A 330 -7.01 9.16 -19.59
N GLN A 331 -6.47 10.05 -18.75
CA GLN A 331 -5.37 9.73 -17.83
C GLN A 331 -5.77 8.65 -16.80
N GLU A 332 -6.97 8.74 -16.25
CA GLU A 332 -7.48 7.78 -15.27
C GLU A 332 -7.73 6.40 -15.91
N LEU A 333 -8.27 6.37 -17.14
CA LEU A 333 -8.44 5.12 -17.88
C LEU A 333 -7.10 4.49 -18.27
N ALA A 334 -6.12 5.28 -18.69
CA ALA A 334 -4.78 4.80 -18.99
C ALA A 334 -4.07 4.22 -17.76
N ALA A 335 -4.18 4.89 -16.61
CA ALA A 335 -3.67 4.38 -15.33
C ALA A 335 -4.41 3.10 -14.90
N THR A 336 -5.73 3.03 -15.16
CA THR A 336 -6.53 1.83 -14.89
C THR A 336 -6.06 0.64 -15.72
N ALA A 337 -5.84 0.83 -17.03
CA ALA A 337 -5.33 -0.21 -17.92
C ALA A 337 -3.95 -0.71 -17.47
N ALA A 338 -3.01 0.20 -17.22
CA ALA A 338 -1.66 -0.14 -16.78
C ALA A 338 -1.67 -0.91 -15.46
N SER A 339 -2.45 -0.44 -14.48
CA SER A 339 -2.60 -1.12 -13.19
C SER A 339 -3.24 -2.50 -13.33
N TRP A 340 -4.28 -2.64 -14.17
CA TRP A 340 -4.93 -3.93 -14.38
C TRP A 340 -4.05 -4.93 -15.10
N LEU A 341 -3.28 -4.52 -16.10
CA LEU A 341 -2.31 -5.40 -16.77
C LEU A 341 -1.21 -5.85 -15.79
N ALA A 342 -0.73 -4.93 -14.94
CA ALA A 342 0.29 -5.25 -13.94
C ALA A 342 -0.24 -6.13 -12.78
N PHE A 343 -1.47 -5.92 -12.31
CA PHE A 343 -1.97 -6.50 -11.05
C PHE A 343 -3.21 -7.39 -11.19
N SER A 344 -3.80 -7.50 -12.38
CA SER A 344 -5.05 -8.22 -12.64
C SER A 344 -6.17 -7.79 -11.67
N SER A 345 -6.82 -8.71 -10.96
CA SER A 345 -7.88 -8.41 -9.99
C SER A 345 -7.40 -7.56 -8.81
N HIS A 346 -6.12 -7.63 -8.46
CA HIS A 346 -5.51 -6.83 -7.40
C HIS A 346 -5.33 -5.36 -7.77
N ALA A 347 -5.63 -4.98 -9.01
CA ALA A 347 -5.69 -3.57 -9.39
C ALA A 347 -6.73 -2.77 -8.58
N THR A 348 -7.74 -3.44 -8.01
CA THR A 348 -8.71 -2.80 -7.11
C THR A 348 -8.04 -2.24 -5.85
N ASP A 349 -7.12 -2.99 -5.25
CA ASP A 349 -6.34 -2.55 -4.09
C ASP A 349 -5.35 -1.43 -4.48
N HIS A 350 -4.69 -1.57 -5.63
CA HIS A 350 -3.73 -0.59 -6.12
C HIS A 350 -4.39 0.76 -6.49
N LEU A 351 -5.53 0.73 -7.17
CA LEU A 351 -6.27 1.93 -7.59
C LEU A 351 -7.22 2.46 -6.51
N LYS A 352 -7.43 1.71 -5.43
CA LYS A 352 -8.41 2.01 -4.37
C LYS A 352 -9.83 2.19 -4.93
N VAL A 353 -10.21 1.35 -5.89
CA VAL A 353 -11.55 1.36 -6.51
C VAL A 353 -12.28 0.03 -6.30
N HIS A 354 -13.60 0.08 -6.34
CA HIS A 354 -14.42 -1.12 -6.28
C HIS A 354 -14.31 -1.96 -7.56
N ARG A 355 -14.47 -3.29 -7.45
CA ARG A 355 -14.40 -4.24 -8.58
C ARG A 355 -15.32 -3.90 -9.74
N ASN A 356 -16.52 -3.37 -9.47
CA ASN A 356 -17.48 -3.00 -10.51
C ASN A 356 -17.00 -1.78 -11.29
N THR A 357 -16.37 -0.82 -10.60
CA THR A 357 -15.77 0.36 -11.22
C THR A 357 -14.62 -0.05 -12.13
N LEU A 358 -13.77 -0.96 -11.67
CA LEU A 358 -12.71 -1.53 -12.51
C LEU A 358 -13.28 -2.21 -13.75
N ALA A 359 -14.28 -3.09 -13.60
CA ALA A 359 -14.91 -3.77 -14.73
C ALA A 359 -15.57 -2.80 -15.74
N ALA A 360 -16.24 -1.74 -15.25
CA ALA A 360 -16.83 -0.72 -16.11
C ALA A 360 -15.76 0.05 -16.91
N ARG A 361 -14.66 0.44 -16.27
CA ARG A 361 -13.54 1.12 -16.94
C ARG A 361 -12.87 0.23 -17.97
N LEU A 362 -12.64 -1.04 -17.67
CA LEU A 362 -12.03 -1.99 -18.61
C LEU A 362 -12.91 -2.22 -19.84
N ARG A 363 -14.23 -2.29 -19.68
CA ARG A 363 -15.15 -2.35 -20.83
C ARG A 363 -15.04 -1.10 -21.70
N LEU A 364 -15.06 0.08 -21.10
CA LEU A 364 -14.87 1.34 -21.83
C LEU A 364 -13.52 1.40 -22.57
N ILE A 365 -12.44 0.95 -21.93
CA ILE A 365 -11.11 0.89 -22.56
C ILE A 365 -11.12 -0.08 -23.76
N GLY A 366 -11.70 -1.26 -23.60
CA GLY A 366 -11.85 -2.23 -24.70
C GLY A 366 -12.67 -1.66 -25.87
N GLU A 367 -13.78 -0.98 -25.57
CA GLU A 367 -14.62 -0.31 -26.57
C GLU A 367 -13.87 0.82 -27.30
N LEU A 368 -13.16 1.69 -26.57
CA LEU A 368 -12.40 2.80 -27.15
C LEU A 368 -11.27 2.31 -28.06
N LEU A 369 -10.60 1.23 -27.67
CA LEU A 369 -9.43 0.69 -28.38
C LEU A 369 -9.80 -0.37 -29.42
N GLY A 370 -11.05 -0.83 -29.45
CA GLY A 370 -11.47 -1.97 -30.27
C GLY A 370 -10.76 -3.28 -29.89
N LEU A 371 -10.43 -3.46 -28.60
CA LEU A 371 -9.70 -4.60 -28.06
C LEU A 371 -10.61 -5.49 -27.21
N ASP A 372 -10.47 -6.81 -27.33
CA ASP A 372 -11.07 -7.76 -26.40
C ASP A 372 -10.09 -8.03 -25.25
N LEU A 373 -10.27 -7.33 -24.14
CA LEU A 373 -9.43 -7.48 -22.95
C LEU A 373 -9.56 -8.85 -22.27
N HIS A 374 -10.40 -9.77 -22.75
CA HIS A 374 -10.36 -11.17 -22.32
C HIS A 374 -9.28 -11.99 -23.03
N ARG A 375 -8.76 -11.50 -24.17
CA ARG A 375 -7.72 -12.17 -24.97
C ARG A 375 -6.33 -11.70 -24.57
N LEU A 376 -5.42 -12.65 -24.40
CA LEU A 376 -4.02 -12.42 -24.03
C LEU A 376 -3.28 -11.63 -25.11
N ALA A 377 -3.61 -11.85 -26.38
CA ALA A 377 -3.05 -11.10 -27.51
C ALA A 377 -3.30 -9.59 -27.38
N ASP A 378 -4.56 -9.21 -27.14
CA ASP A 378 -4.98 -7.82 -27.02
C ASP A 378 -4.43 -7.18 -25.74
N GLN A 379 -4.38 -7.94 -24.64
CA GLN A 379 -3.72 -7.51 -23.41
C GLN A 379 -2.20 -7.28 -23.61
N ALA A 380 -1.51 -8.16 -24.34
CA ALA A 380 -0.09 -8.04 -24.59
C ALA A 380 0.23 -6.85 -25.51
N ALA A 381 -0.60 -6.60 -26.52
CA ALA A 381 -0.52 -5.41 -27.36
C ALA A 381 -0.69 -4.13 -26.53
N LEU A 382 -1.74 -4.06 -25.70
CA LEU A 382 -2.00 -2.91 -24.85
C LEU A 382 -0.87 -2.67 -23.82
N ASP A 383 -0.38 -3.74 -23.18
CA ASP A 383 0.74 -3.66 -22.23
C ASP A 383 2.02 -3.14 -22.90
N LEU A 384 2.36 -3.64 -24.09
CA LEU A 384 3.51 -3.16 -24.84
C LEU A 384 3.36 -1.68 -25.22
N ALA A 385 2.21 -1.28 -25.75
CA ALA A 385 1.97 0.10 -26.14
C ALA A 385 2.05 1.08 -24.95
N LEU A 386 1.47 0.71 -23.80
CA LEU A 386 1.55 1.51 -22.57
C LEU A 386 3.00 1.64 -22.08
N ARG A 387 3.80 0.57 -22.16
CA ARG A 387 5.23 0.61 -21.82
C ARG A 387 6.04 1.49 -22.77
N ILE A 388 5.81 1.37 -24.08
CA ILE A 388 6.48 2.22 -25.09
C ILE A 388 6.21 3.70 -24.82
N ARG A 389 4.98 4.05 -24.43
CA ARG A 389 4.62 5.43 -24.05
C ARG A 389 5.32 5.88 -22.78
N ALA A 390 5.51 4.98 -21.81
CA ALA A 390 6.22 5.29 -20.57
C ALA A 390 7.73 5.47 -20.79
N THR A 391 8.30 4.87 -21.83
CA THR A 391 9.72 5.01 -22.18
C THR A 391 10.02 6.41 -22.73
N PRO A 392 10.98 7.16 -22.14
CA PRO A 392 11.41 8.45 -22.69
C PRO A 392 11.85 8.32 -24.15
N ALA A 393 11.50 9.30 -24.99
CA ALA A 393 12.08 9.38 -26.33
C ALA A 393 13.60 9.61 -26.19
N PRO A 394 14.47 8.86 -26.88
CA PRO A 394 15.88 9.19 -26.95
C PRO A 394 15.98 10.60 -27.53
N VAL A 395 16.86 11.40 -26.94
CA VAL A 395 17.25 12.71 -27.47
C VAL A 395 17.62 12.49 -28.94
N CYS A 396 16.93 13.18 -29.84
CA CYS A 396 17.11 13.02 -31.28
C CYS A 396 18.57 13.29 -31.68
N THR A 397 19.38 12.24 -31.81
CA THR A 397 20.48 12.26 -32.77
C THR A 397 19.87 11.89 -34.11
N PRO A 398 19.84 12.79 -35.10
CA PRO A 398 19.33 12.46 -36.42
C PRO A 398 20.18 11.33 -36.99
N ASP A 399 19.53 10.21 -37.27
CA ASP A 399 20.10 9.11 -38.04
C ASP A 399 20.31 9.61 -39.48
N PRO A 400 21.50 9.46 -40.10
CA PRO A 400 21.73 9.87 -41.47
C PRO A 400 21.09 8.85 -42.42
N GLY A 401 19.76 8.88 -42.52
CA GLY A 401 19.01 8.19 -43.58
C GLY A 401 18.99 9.02 -44.87
N PRO A 402 19.03 8.40 -46.05
CA PRO A 402 19.16 9.13 -47.31
C PRO A 402 17.91 9.97 -47.57
N ALA A 403 18.15 11.23 -47.94
CA ALA A 403 17.15 12.13 -48.47
C ALA A 403 16.55 11.51 -49.73
N ASN A 404 15.25 11.19 -49.69
CA ASN A 404 14.49 10.91 -50.90
C ASN A 404 13.43 11.98 -51.10
N ASP A 405 13.52 12.55 -52.29
CA ASP A 405 12.72 13.62 -52.87
C ASP A 405 11.21 13.37 -52.86
N HIS A 406 10.54 14.50 -52.66
CA HIS A 406 9.20 14.90 -53.06
C HIS A 406 8.35 13.92 -53.89
N THR A 407 7.11 13.67 -53.45
CA THR A 407 5.95 13.86 -54.34
C THR A 407 4.67 14.14 -53.56
N SER A 408 4.08 15.30 -53.88
CA SER A 408 2.71 15.69 -53.59
C SER A 408 1.72 14.72 -54.22
N GLY A 409 0.75 14.24 -53.45
CA GLY A 409 -0.37 13.44 -53.95
C GLY A 409 -1.56 13.45 -52.99
N GLN A 410 -2.59 14.20 -53.40
CA GLN A 410 -4.01 13.91 -53.21
C GLN A 410 -4.49 13.44 -51.82
N ARG A 411 -5.13 14.35 -51.07
CA ARG A 411 -6.10 13.99 -50.04
C ARG A 411 -7.41 13.65 -50.73
N ASP A 412 -7.83 12.40 -50.69
CA ASP A 412 -9.20 12.00 -51.01
C ASP A 412 -9.66 10.85 -50.09
N GLY A 413 -10.89 10.98 -49.61
CA GLY A 413 -11.75 9.85 -49.27
C GLY A 413 -11.66 9.29 -47.86
N GLY A 414 -12.67 9.60 -47.05
CA GLY A 414 -12.87 8.99 -45.73
C GLY A 414 -12.96 7.47 -45.78
N ALA A 415 -12.25 6.83 -44.86
CA ALA A 415 -12.48 5.44 -44.47
C ALA A 415 -13.01 5.44 -43.03
N ALA A 416 -14.20 4.85 -42.87
CA ALA A 416 -14.81 4.52 -41.58
C ALA A 416 -13.81 3.72 -40.69
N PRO A 417 -13.95 3.75 -39.35
CA PRO A 417 -13.00 3.09 -38.46
C PRO A 417 -13.11 1.56 -38.61
N GLY A 418 -12.23 1.00 -39.45
CA GLY A 418 -12.03 -0.43 -39.63
C GLY A 418 -11.45 -1.06 -38.38
N HIS A 419 -12.36 -1.71 -37.65
CA HIS A 419 -12.24 -2.72 -36.59
C HIS A 419 -10.88 -3.43 -36.44
N ALA A 420 -10.47 -3.66 -35.17
CA ALA A 420 -9.53 -4.63 -34.55
C ALA A 420 -8.35 -5.23 -35.36
N ASN A 421 -8.55 -5.56 -36.64
CA ASN A 421 -7.57 -6.14 -37.54
C ASN A 421 -6.41 -5.19 -37.89
N GLY A 422 -6.66 -3.87 -37.99
CA GLY A 422 -5.61 -2.89 -38.32
C GLY A 422 -4.52 -2.76 -37.25
N ALA A 423 -4.89 -2.82 -35.97
CA ALA A 423 -3.95 -2.78 -34.85
C ALA A 423 -3.10 -4.06 -34.75
N ALA A 424 -3.70 -5.21 -35.06
CA ALA A 424 -3.00 -6.51 -35.11
C ALA A 424 -2.01 -6.58 -36.29
N HIS A 425 -2.40 -6.09 -37.47
CA HIS A 425 -1.50 -5.98 -38.62
C HIS A 425 -0.30 -5.06 -38.33
N GLY A 426 -0.52 -3.95 -37.61
CA GLY A 426 0.55 -3.06 -37.17
C GLY A 426 1.48 -3.69 -36.12
N LEU A 427 0.95 -4.51 -35.21
CA LEU A 427 1.78 -5.21 -34.21
C LEU A 427 2.68 -6.26 -34.88
N ASP A 428 2.15 -7.06 -35.80
CA ASP A 428 2.96 -8.08 -36.49
C ASP A 428 4.13 -7.42 -37.27
N GLU A 429 3.94 -6.22 -37.85
CA GLU A 429 5.04 -5.46 -38.47
C GLU A 429 6.13 -5.07 -37.46
N VAL A 430 5.74 -4.60 -36.28
CA VAL A 430 6.68 -4.28 -35.18
C VAL A 430 7.42 -5.54 -34.73
N LEU A 431 6.75 -6.67 -34.62
CA LEU A 431 7.34 -7.93 -34.17
C LEU A 431 8.32 -8.55 -35.17
N ARG A 432 8.14 -8.31 -36.48
CA ARG A 432 9.06 -8.80 -37.53
C ARG A 432 10.42 -8.09 -37.55
N ARG A 433 10.58 -6.96 -36.86
CA ARG A 433 11.84 -6.21 -36.91
C ARG A 433 13.00 -7.02 -36.30
N PRO A 434 14.21 -6.97 -36.89
CA PRO A 434 15.34 -7.81 -36.46
C PRO A 434 15.68 -7.68 -34.97
N ALA A 435 15.64 -6.47 -34.43
CA ALA A 435 15.91 -6.23 -33.02
C ALA A 435 14.88 -6.94 -32.12
N VAL A 436 13.59 -6.93 -32.50
CA VAL A 436 12.52 -7.59 -31.75
C VAL A 436 12.62 -9.12 -31.87
N GLN A 437 13.03 -9.63 -33.04
CA GLN A 437 13.32 -11.05 -33.23
C GLN A 437 14.48 -11.52 -32.36
N GLU A 438 15.57 -10.76 -32.31
CA GLU A 438 16.72 -11.05 -31.45
C GLU A 438 16.32 -11.02 -29.97
N TRP A 439 15.53 -10.02 -29.56
CA TRP A 439 14.95 -9.97 -28.22
C TRP A 439 14.11 -11.22 -27.92
N ALA A 440 13.21 -11.61 -28.83
CA ALA A 440 12.33 -12.76 -28.66
C ALA A 440 13.13 -14.07 -28.51
N LEU A 441 14.17 -14.25 -29.32
CA LEU A 441 15.09 -15.39 -29.23
C LEU A 441 15.78 -15.44 -27.86
N ARG A 442 16.27 -14.30 -27.35
CA ARG A 442 16.88 -14.24 -26.02
C ARG A 442 15.88 -14.57 -24.91
N GLN A 443 14.62 -14.12 -25.01
CA GLN A 443 13.58 -14.45 -24.02
C GLN A 443 13.24 -15.94 -23.97
N LEU A 444 13.26 -16.60 -25.13
CA LEU A 444 12.85 -18.00 -25.26
C LEU A 444 14.03 -18.98 -25.19
N ALA A 445 15.28 -18.51 -25.29
CA ALA A 445 16.47 -19.35 -25.26
C ALA A 445 16.54 -20.36 -24.08
N PRO A 446 16.09 -20.01 -22.85
CA PRO A 446 16.10 -20.97 -21.74
C PRO A 446 15.05 -22.08 -21.85
N VAL A 447 14.08 -21.97 -22.77
CA VAL A 447 12.91 -22.83 -22.84
C VAL A 447 13.03 -23.83 -23.99
N ALA A 448 13.08 -25.13 -23.67
CA ALA A 448 13.16 -26.20 -24.65
C ALA A 448 12.27 -27.41 -24.31
N GLY A 449 11.92 -28.19 -25.34
CA GLY A 449 11.20 -29.46 -25.20
C GLY A 449 9.87 -29.33 -24.45
N ALA A 450 9.64 -30.18 -23.45
CA ALA A 450 8.39 -30.21 -22.67
C ALA A 450 8.10 -28.89 -21.92
N ALA A 451 9.12 -28.09 -21.62
CA ALA A 451 8.95 -26.77 -21.01
C ALA A 451 8.34 -25.78 -22.02
N GLU A 452 8.77 -25.86 -23.28
CA GLU A 452 8.23 -25.05 -24.37
C GLU A 452 6.79 -25.43 -24.72
N GLU A 453 6.48 -26.72 -24.76
CA GLU A 453 5.11 -27.21 -24.95
C GLU A 453 4.19 -26.71 -23.83
N THR A 454 4.63 -26.81 -22.57
CA THR A 454 3.86 -26.30 -21.43
C THR A 454 3.61 -24.80 -21.54
N LEU A 455 4.64 -24.02 -21.91
CA LEU A 455 4.52 -22.57 -22.08
C LEU A 455 3.55 -22.21 -23.22
N ARG A 456 3.70 -22.82 -24.39
CA ARG A 456 2.82 -22.59 -25.55
C ARG A 456 1.36 -22.92 -25.21
N THR A 457 1.11 -24.08 -24.61
CA THR A 457 -0.24 -24.50 -24.23
C THR A 457 -0.84 -23.58 -23.17
N TRP A 458 -0.04 -23.13 -22.20
CA TRP A 458 -0.50 -22.16 -21.21
C TRP A 458 -0.91 -20.82 -21.81
N LEU A 459 -0.12 -20.28 -22.74
CA LEU A 459 -0.42 -19.01 -23.40
C LEU A 459 -1.60 -19.12 -24.37
N ARG A 460 -1.75 -20.23 -25.11
CA ARG A 460 -2.96 -20.53 -25.93
C ARG A 460 -4.22 -20.63 -25.09
N CYS A 461 -4.10 -21.08 -23.84
CA CYS A 461 -5.18 -21.14 -22.86
C CYS A 461 -5.43 -19.80 -22.11
N GLU A 462 -4.97 -18.67 -22.63
CA GLU A 462 -5.11 -17.33 -22.04
C GLU A 462 -4.44 -17.20 -20.65
N GLY A 463 -3.42 -18.01 -20.39
CA GLY A 463 -2.73 -18.07 -19.09
C GLY A 463 -3.54 -18.75 -17.97
N ARG A 464 -4.60 -19.52 -18.29
CA ARG A 464 -5.48 -20.17 -17.31
C ARG A 464 -5.06 -21.61 -16.99
N LEU A 465 -4.77 -21.88 -15.72
CA LEU A 465 -4.28 -23.19 -15.25
C LEU A 465 -5.21 -24.38 -15.54
N GLY A 466 -6.53 -24.20 -15.38
CA GLY A 466 -7.52 -25.27 -15.59
C GLY A 466 -7.51 -25.80 -17.03
N PRO A 467 -7.79 -24.94 -18.03
CA PRO A 467 -7.71 -25.30 -19.44
C PRO A 467 -6.35 -25.87 -19.86
N THR A 468 -5.24 -25.27 -19.39
CA THR A 468 -3.89 -25.77 -19.69
C THR A 468 -3.66 -27.19 -19.18
N ALA A 469 -4.12 -27.49 -17.96
CA ALA A 469 -3.97 -28.82 -17.40
C ALA A 469 -4.77 -29.87 -18.18
N ALA A 470 -6.00 -29.51 -18.57
CA ALA A 470 -6.85 -30.36 -19.40
C ALA A 470 -6.21 -30.64 -20.77
N GLU A 471 -5.67 -29.62 -21.43
CA GLU A 471 -5.04 -29.76 -22.75
C GLU A 471 -3.72 -30.55 -22.69
N LEU A 472 -2.94 -30.40 -21.62
CA LEU A 472 -1.71 -31.17 -21.39
C LEU A 472 -1.97 -32.60 -20.85
N GLY A 473 -3.21 -32.97 -20.56
CA GLY A 473 -3.56 -34.28 -19.97
C GLY A 473 -2.98 -34.50 -18.57
N ILE A 474 -2.82 -33.43 -17.77
CA ILE A 474 -2.26 -33.48 -16.41
C ILE A 474 -3.19 -32.84 -15.39
N SER A 475 -2.89 -33.02 -14.10
CA SER A 475 -3.63 -32.34 -13.03
C SER A 475 -3.28 -30.84 -12.95
N VAL A 476 -4.21 -30.01 -12.45
CA VAL A 476 -3.98 -28.57 -12.22
C VAL A 476 -2.76 -28.29 -11.31
N PRO A 477 -2.55 -29.03 -10.20
CA PRO A 477 -1.31 -28.92 -9.43
C PRO A 477 -0.06 -29.30 -10.24
N GLY A 478 -0.16 -30.28 -11.14
CA GLY A 478 0.91 -30.65 -12.06
C GLY A 478 1.28 -29.53 -13.02
N ALA A 479 0.29 -28.89 -13.65
CA ALA A 479 0.50 -27.73 -14.52
C ALA A 479 1.14 -26.56 -13.76
N ARG A 480 0.65 -26.28 -12.54
CA ARG A 480 1.24 -25.26 -11.65
C ARG A 480 2.71 -25.56 -11.35
N LYS A 481 3.04 -26.80 -10.98
CA LYS A 481 4.43 -27.22 -10.70
C LYS A 481 5.34 -27.04 -11.92
N ARG A 482 4.87 -27.35 -13.14
CA ARG A 482 5.63 -27.11 -14.37
C ARG A 482 5.85 -25.62 -14.63
N LEU A 483 4.82 -24.78 -14.41
CA LEU A 483 4.93 -23.33 -14.56
C LEU A 483 5.86 -22.70 -13.52
N THR A 484 5.86 -23.15 -12.27
CA THR A 484 6.83 -22.68 -11.26
C THR A 484 8.27 -23.04 -11.65
N ARG A 485 8.51 -24.22 -12.24
CA ARG A 485 9.85 -24.55 -12.79
C ARG A 485 10.21 -23.62 -13.96
N LEU A 486 9.25 -23.28 -14.82
CA LEU A 486 9.45 -22.29 -15.87
C LEU A 486 9.78 -20.90 -15.30
N GLU A 487 9.17 -20.47 -14.19
CA GLU A 487 9.52 -19.21 -13.52
C GLU A 487 11.01 -19.17 -13.14
N THR A 488 11.56 -20.26 -12.61
CA THR A 488 12.98 -20.39 -12.27
C THR A 488 13.87 -20.32 -13.52
N VAL A 489 13.51 -21.06 -14.57
CA VAL A 489 14.30 -21.12 -15.82
C VAL A 489 14.30 -19.78 -16.56
N LEU A 490 13.13 -19.13 -16.64
CA LEU A 490 12.95 -17.84 -17.31
C LEU A 490 13.37 -16.65 -16.45
N GLN A 491 13.67 -16.87 -15.18
CA GLN A 491 13.99 -15.83 -14.21
C GLN A 491 12.89 -14.75 -14.07
N ARG A 492 11.62 -15.17 -14.21
CA ARG A 492 10.46 -14.27 -14.33
C ARG A 492 9.24 -14.85 -13.63
N SER A 493 8.39 -14.01 -13.06
CA SER A 493 7.10 -14.47 -12.54
C SER A 493 6.11 -14.73 -13.67
N LEU A 494 5.40 -15.85 -13.60
CA LEU A 494 4.34 -16.25 -14.53
C LEU A 494 2.99 -16.30 -13.81
N LEU A 495 2.97 -16.87 -12.60
CA LEU A 495 1.75 -17.20 -11.88
C LEU A 495 1.25 -16.08 -10.97
N ARG A 496 2.12 -15.15 -10.57
CA ARG A 496 1.76 -13.99 -9.74
C ARG A 496 1.94 -12.70 -10.55
N PRO A 497 1.00 -11.75 -10.45
CA PRO A 497 1.17 -10.45 -11.06
C PRO A 497 2.21 -9.60 -10.30
N PRO A 498 3.04 -8.78 -10.98
CA PRO A 498 3.19 -8.66 -12.42
C PRO A 498 3.77 -9.93 -13.08
N SER A 499 3.12 -10.37 -14.15
CA SER A 499 3.41 -11.63 -14.86
C SER A 499 4.07 -11.35 -16.21
N ALA A 500 5.08 -12.13 -16.56
CA ALA A 500 5.77 -12.08 -17.84
C ALA A 500 4.98 -12.70 -19.01
N ARG A 501 3.72 -13.12 -18.78
CA ARG A 501 2.88 -13.74 -19.83
C ARG A 501 2.75 -12.89 -21.10
N TYR A 502 2.71 -11.57 -20.97
CA TYR A 502 2.60 -10.66 -22.12
C TYR A 502 3.88 -10.65 -22.95
N ASP A 503 5.03 -10.50 -22.30
CA ASP A 503 6.34 -10.58 -22.96
C ASP A 503 6.54 -11.94 -23.64
N LEU A 504 6.17 -13.04 -22.99
CA LEU A 504 6.35 -14.38 -23.55
C LEU A 504 5.38 -14.65 -24.72
N TRP A 505 4.17 -14.10 -24.67
CA TRP A 505 3.25 -14.13 -25.81
C TRP A 505 3.84 -13.37 -27.00
N LEU A 506 4.36 -12.15 -26.78
CA LEU A 506 5.00 -11.34 -27.82
C LEU A 506 6.23 -12.05 -28.42
N ALA A 507 7.06 -12.66 -27.58
CA ALA A 507 8.24 -13.39 -28.03
C ALA A 507 7.88 -14.62 -28.88
N LEU A 508 6.86 -15.39 -28.48
CA LEU A 508 6.38 -16.52 -29.30
C LEU A 508 5.81 -16.04 -30.63
N ARG A 509 4.99 -15.00 -30.62
CA ARG A 509 4.38 -14.43 -31.83
C ARG A 509 5.42 -13.88 -32.80
N ALA A 510 6.47 -13.21 -32.29
CA ALA A 510 7.58 -12.75 -33.09
C ALA A 510 8.27 -13.93 -33.80
N ARG A 511 8.61 -14.99 -33.06
CA ARG A 511 9.26 -16.18 -33.62
C ARG A 511 8.40 -16.91 -34.66
N GLU A 512 7.09 -17.01 -34.43
CA GLU A 512 6.13 -17.58 -35.39
C GLU A 512 6.05 -16.75 -36.68
N SER A 513 6.11 -15.42 -36.56
CA SER A 513 6.08 -14.51 -37.72
C SER A 513 7.32 -14.65 -38.59
N ALA A 514 8.50 -14.87 -37.99
CA ALA A 514 9.74 -15.13 -38.73
C ALA A 514 9.73 -16.51 -39.41
N ALA A 515 9.13 -17.53 -38.78
CA ALA A 515 9.03 -18.87 -39.36
C ALA A 515 8.07 -18.94 -40.57
N ALA A 516 7.05 -18.08 -40.60
CA ALA A 516 6.14 -17.96 -41.73
C ALA A 516 6.78 -17.30 -42.97
N GLU A 517 7.74 -16.38 -42.77
CA GLU A 517 8.53 -15.78 -43.87
C GLU A 517 9.56 -16.75 -44.43
N ALA A 518 10.13 -17.64 -43.62
CA ALA A 518 11.10 -18.62 -44.10
C ALA A 518 10.47 -19.78 -44.92
N THR A 519 9.15 -19.95 -44.83
CA THR A 519 8.40 -21.00 -45.54
C THR A 519 7.57 -20.47 -46.72
N SER A 520 7.49 -19.15 -46.90
CA SER A 520 6.89 -18.48 -48.07
C SER A 520 7.98 -18.11 -49.08
#